data_AF-J3LLC9-F1
#
_entry.id   AF-J3LLC9-F1
#
_cell.length_a   1.000
_cell.length_b   1.000
_cell.length_c   1.000
_cell.angle_alpha   90.00
_cell.angle_beta   90.00
_cell.angle_gamma   90.00
#
_symmetry.space_group_name_H-M   'P 1'
#
loop_
_entity.id
_entity.type
_entity.pdbx_description
1 polymer ?
#
loop_
_entity_poly.entity_id
_entity_poly.type
_entity_poly.pdbx_seq_one_letter_code
_entity_poly.pdbx_strand_id
1 'polypeptide(L)'
;MKGSAASPPTRPSHAAPTSPSPSPASLRQWRPAAQRNLRNQWSRLLAAKARWLSAEPPAPPLPQASPSLPPSLRYMPGMDLGALKDMPGIREKASGKLAHREEQYQNMLVSAYKEMVLATADLVKTSHSMRCFSKVAVNSPLIKFTERQDDMNDSGDGGGAPVFKWFSMLEFENLAHELVEMFISELQLKRLLALELLSLTLKEGVQHDASLEWSDELFDGEFNEFQSIGLLSGDSYPLPKSWSADVSQAWQPGQTRSHEVLQVYLTCWLANVNIKTSRIDEIFELVGEEMQIKLT
;
A
#
# COMPACT_ATOMS: atom_id res chain seq x y z
N MET A 1 -43.21 29.40 -18.33
CA MET A 1 -42.50 29.68 -17.06
C MET A 1 -43.20 28.94 -15.92
N LYS A 2 -42.55 27.92 -15.36
CA LYS A 2 -42.68 27.49 -13.96
C LYS A 2 -41.60 26.43 -13.74
N GLY A 3 -40.58 26.79 -12.97
CA GLY A 3 -39.46 25.91 -12.62
C GLY A 3 -39.90 24.86 -11.61
N SER A 4 -39.41 23.64 -11.79
CA SER A 4 -39.53 22.57 -10.80
C SER A 4 -38.18 22.40 -10.12
N ALA A 5 -38.15 22.65 -8.82
CA ALA A 5 -36.97 22.53 -7.96
C ALA A 5 -36.57 21.04 -7.81
N ALA A 6 -35.27 20.78 -7.84
CA ALA A 6 -34.68 19.47 -7.60
C ALA A 6 -34.84 19.06 -6.12
N SER A 7 -35.29 17.83 -5.88
CA SER A 7 -35.36 17.22 -4.56
C SER A 7 -33.96 16.84 -4.03
N PRO A 8 -33.70 16.95 -2.72
CA PRO A 8 -32.42 16.53 -2.13
C PRO A 8 -32.29 14.99 -2.09
N PRO A 9 -31.06 14.44 -2.07
CA PRO A 9 -30.82 13.01 -2.15
C PRO A 9 -31.30 12.28 -0.89
N THR A 10 -32.09 11.23 -1.09
CA THR A 10 -32.67 10.38 -0.05
C THR A 10 -31.64 9.38 0.48
N ARG A 11 -31.52 9.32 1.81
CA ARG A 11 -30.69 8.40 2.60
C ARG A 11 -30.92 6.92 2.23
N PRO A 12 -29.88 6.06 2.15
CA PRO A 12 -30.07 4.61 2.15
C PRO A 12 -30.51 4.14 3.55
N SER A 13 -31.60 3.40 3.62
CA SER A 13 -32.13 2.82 4.86
C SER A 13 -31.29 1.61 5.29
N HIS A 14 -30.44 1.78 6.31
CA HIS A 14 -29.81 0.66 7.00
C HIS A 14 -30.64 0.24 8.22
N ALA A 15 -30.86 -1.08 8.35
CA ALA A 15 -31.50 -1.69 9.52
C ALA A 15 -30.67 -1.44 10.78
N ALA A 16 -31.34 -1.06 11.88
CA ALA A 16 -30.69 -0.72 13.13
C ALA A 16 -30.16 -1.99 13.86
N PRO A 17 -28.94 -1.95 14.44
CA PRO A 17 -28.47 -3.00 15.33
C PRO A 17 -29.21 -2.93 16.68
N THR A 18 -29.46 -4.09 17.28
CA THR A 18 -30.22 -4.34 18.53
C THR A 18 -29.49 -3.93 19.83
N SER A 19 -28.59 -2.94 19.79
CA SER A 19 -27.85 -2.49 20.97
C SER A 19 -28.61 -1.37 21.72
N PRO A 20 -28.61 -1.37 23.06
CA PRO A 20 -29.24 -0.29 23.83
C PRO A 20 -28.58 1.04 23.49
N SER A 21 -29.38 2.04 23.13
CA SER A 21 -28.86 3.38 22.82
C SER A 21 -28.16 3.99 24.05
N PRO A 22 -26.92 4.49 23.91
CA PRO A 22 -26.18 5.03 25.03
C PRO A 22 -26.84 6.29 25.60
N SER A 23 -26.76 6.45 26.91
CA SER A 23 -27.29 7.63 27.60
C SER A 23 -26.68 8.94 27.05
N PRO A 24 -27.43 10.05 26.98
CA PRO A 24 -26.91 11.33 26.49
C PRO A 24 -25.66 11.84 27.26
N ALA A 25 -25.55 11.49 28.54
CA ALA A 25 -24.41 11.84 29.38
C ALA A 25 -23.12 11.08 28.99
N SER A 26 -23.20 9.78 28.69
CA SER A 26 -22.04 8.99 28.26
C SER A 26 -21.55 9.44 26.89
N LEU A 27 -22.47 9.74 25.97
CA LEU A 27 -22.15 10.29 24.64
C LEU A 27 -21.38 11.62 24.72
N ARG A 28 -21.80 12.52 25.61
CA ARG A 28 -21.13 13.82 25.81
C ARG A 28 -19.68 13.67 26.30
N GLN A 29 -19.40 12.62 27.08
CA GLN A 29 -18.06 12.36 27.60
C GLN A 29 -17.18 11.60 26.61
N TRP A 30 -17.77 10.67 25.85
CA TRP A 30 -17.08 9.89 24.82
C TRP A 30 -16.64 10.72 23.62
N ARG A 31 -17.52 11.61 23.12
CA ARG A 31 -17.30 12.32 21.86
C ARG A 31 -15.97 13.10 21.80
N PRO A 32 -15.56 13.88 22.81
CA PRO A 32 -14.27 14.58 22.77
C PRO A 32 -13.07 13.64 22.67
N ALA A 33 -13.13 12.48 23.32
CA ALA A 33 -12.07 11.48 23.26
C ALA A 33 -12.04 10.80 21.87
N ALA A 34 -13.19 10.42 21.35
CA ALA A 34 -13.33 9.84 20.01
C ALA A 34 -12.84 10.78 18.91
N GLN A 35 -13.22 12.07 18.98
CA GLN A 35 -12.76 13.09 18.04
C GLN A 35 -11.24 13.26 18.07
N ARG A 36 -10.63 13.26 19.26
CA ARG A 36 -9.16 13.35 19.38
C ARG A 36 -8.49 12.11 18.81
N ASN A 37 -9.00 10.92 19.12
CA ASN A 37 -8.44 9.68 18.59
C ASN A 37 -8.50 9.66 17.06
N LEU A 38 -9.66 9.95 16.48
CA LEU A 38 -9.83 9.99 15.03
C LEU A 38 -8.86 10.97 14.36
N ARG A 39 -8.70 12.20 14.88
CA ARG A 39 -7.71 13.14 14.34
C ARG A 39 -6.30 12.56 14.36
N ASN A 40 -5.92 11.90 15.47
CA ASN A 40 -4.61 11.28 15.61
C ASN A 40 -4.42 10.14 14.61
N GLN A 41 -5.39 9.23 14.49
CA GLN A 41 -5.28 8.10 13.56
C GLN A 41 -5.27 8.57 12.11
N TRP A 42 -6.11 9.52 11.71
CA TRP A 42 -6.08 10.07 10.35
C TRP A 42 -4.80 10.84 10.02
N SER A 43 -4.20 11.51 11.02
CA SER A 43 -2.86 12.10 10.86
C SER A 43 -1.78 11.04 10.65
N ARG A 44 -1.89 9.89 11.34
CA ARG A 44 -0.96 8.75 11.17
C ARG A 44 -1.15 8.07 9.82
N LEU A 45 -2.39 7.94 9.33
CA LEU A 45 -2.68 7.44 7.98
C LEU A 45 -2.03 8.34 6.93
N LEU A 46 -2.11 9.66 7.09
CA LEU A 46 -1.46 10.61 6.19
C LEU A 46 0.06 10.46 6.21
N ALA A 47 0.67 10.33 7.39
CA ALA A 47 2.10 10.11 7.51
C ALA A 47 2.55 8.78 6.87
N ALA A 48 1.78 7.70 7.06
CA ALA A 48 2.07 6.41 6.45
C ALA A 48 1.89 6.45 4.92
N LYS A 49 0.87 7.14 4.39
CA LYS A 49 0.74 7.45 2.95
C LYS A 49 1.98 8.17 2.43
N ALA A 50 2.44 9.22 3.12
CA ALA A 50 3.61 9.97 2.69
C ALA A 50 4.89 9.10 2.70
N ARG A 51 5.06 8.24 3.71
CA ARG A 51 6.17 7.27 3.77
C ARG A 51 6.11 6.30 2.59
N TRP A 52 4.95 5.72 2.30
CA TRP A 52 4.73 4.85 1.15
C TRP A 52 5.14 5.52 -0.17
N LEU A 53 4.66 6.74 -0.41
CA LEU A 53 4.98 7.50 -1.63
C LEU A 53 6.47 7.87 -1.72
N SER A 54 7.11 8.15 -0.58
CA SER A 54 8.55 8.47 -0.54
C SER A 54 9.46 7.27 -0.79
N ALA A 55 8.98 6.06 -0.52
CA ALA A 55 9.71 4.82 -0.75
C ALA A 55 9.75 4.44 -2.23
N GLU A 56 8.91 5.05 -3.06
CA GLU A 56 8.88 4.79 -4.49
C GLU A 56 10.20 5.23 -5.14
N PRO A 57 10.94 4.31 -5.79
CA PRO A 57 12.21 4.65 -6.39
C PRO A 57 12.00 5.66 -7.52
N PRO A 58 12.89 6.66 -7.68
CA PRO A 58 12.81 7.60 -8.78
C PRO A 58 12.82 6.85 -10.12
N ALA A 59 11.98 7.31 -11.04
CA ALA A 59 11.93 6.74 -12.38
C ALA A 59 13.34 6.66 -12.98
N PRO A 60 13.82 5.47 -13.42
CA PRO A 60 14.97 5.44 -14.29
C PRO A 60 14.68 6.37 -15.48
N PRO A 61 15.66 7.18 -15.91
CA PRO A 61 15.44 8.12 -17.00
C PRO A 61 14.89 7.36 -18.20
N LEU A 62 13.73 7.80 -18.70
CA LEU A 62 13.08 7.24 -19.88
C LEU A 62 14.12 7.13 -21.01
N PRO A 63 14.17 6.00 -21.74
CA PRO A 63 15.14 5.77 -22.81
C PRO A 63 14.97 6.70 -24.03
N GLN A 64 14.09 7.70 -23.98
CA GLN A 64 13.88 8.62 -25.11
C GLN A 64 14.94 9.71 -25.27
N ALA A 65 15.96 9.78 -24.39
CA ALA A 65 17.04 10.75 -24.52
C ALA A 65 18.46 10.15 -24.62
N SER A 66 18.62 8.82 -24.62
CA SER A 66 19.94 8.21 -24.83
C SER A 66 19.82 6.78 -25.39
N PRO A 67 20.59 6.40 -26.42
CA PRO A 67 20.64 5.03 -26.97
C PRO A 67 21.32 4.01 -26.02
N SER A 68 21.38 4.31 -24.72
CA SER A 68 22.19 3.63 -23.72
C SER A 68 21.34 3.15 -22.55
N LEU A 69 20.41 2.23 -22.79
CA LEU A 69 20.00 1.32 -21.71
C LEU A 69 21.19 0.37 -21.48
N PRO A 70 21.66 0.16 -20.24
CA PRO A 70 22.74 -0.79 -19.99
C PRO A 70 22.34 -2.15 -20.58
N PRO A 71 23.19 -2.78 -21.40
CA PRO A 71 22.99 -4.18 -21.75
C PRO A 71 22.97 -4.96 -20.43
N SER A 72 22.04 -5.90 -20.25
CA SER A 72 22.16 -6.85 -19.14
C SER A 72 23.47 -7.61 -19.28
N LEU A 73 24.00 -8.17 -18.19
CA LEU A 73 25.27 -8.90 -18.22
C LEU A 73 25.25 -10.06 -19.26
N ARG A 74 24.06 -10.63 -19.56
CA ARG A 74 23.81 -11.52 -20.72
C ARG A 74 24.30 -11.04 -22.09
N TYR A 75 24.32 -9.74 -22.37
CA TYR A 75 24.70 -9.20 -23.68
C TYR A 75 26.18 -8.81 -23.75
N MET A 76 26.84 -8.63 -22.60
CA MET A 76 28.25 -8.25 -22.55
C MET A 76 29.18 -9.22 -23.30
N PRO A 77 28.96 -10.56 -23.35
CA PRO A 77 29.78 -11.47 -24.16
C PRO A 77 29.62 -11.29 -25.67
N GLY A 78 28.43 -10.94 -26.14
CA GLY A 78 28.10 -10.81 -27.58
C GLY A 78 28.12 -9.37 -28.10
N MET A 79 28.33 -8.38 -27.23
CA MET A 79 28.28 -6.97 -27.62
C MET A 79 29.49 -6.58 -28.47
N ASP A 80 29.23 -5.91 -29.59
CA ASP A 80 30.26 -5.28 -30.41
C ASP A 80 30.79 -4.05 -29.68
N LEU A 81 32.05 -4.14 -29.26
CA LEU A 81 32.75 -3.07 -28.56
C LEU A 81 33.39 -2.06 -29.53
N GLY A 82 33.26 -2.26 -30.85
CA GLY A 82 33.79 -1.38 -31.88
C GLY A 82 35.30 -1.15 -31.71
N ALA A 83 35.71 0.10 -31.62
CA ALA A 83 37.11 0.50 -31.42
C ALA A 83 37.72 0.02 -30.09
N LEU A 84 36.89 -0.41 -29.12
CA LEU A 84 37.35 -0.88 -27.81
C LEU A 84 37.65 -2.38 -27.77
N LYS A 85 37.32 -3.14 -28.83
CA LYS A 85 37.47 -4.61 -28.85
C LYS A 85 38.90 -5.09 -28.61
N ASP A 86 39.89 -4.28 -29.00
CA ASP A 86 41.32 -4.60 -28.91
C ASP A 86 41.93 -4.20 -27.54
N MET A 87 41.16 -3.56 -26.66
CA MET A 87 41.62 -3.22 -25.31
C MET A 87 41.57 -4.45 -24.40
N PRO A 88 42.71 -4.92 -23.84
CA PRO A 88 42.73 -6.07 -22.95
C PRO A 88 41.96 -5.77 -21.66
N GLY A 89 41.15 -6.73 -21.21
CA GLY A 89 40.41 -6.61 -19.94
C GLY A 89 39.16 -5.72 -19.99
N ILE A 90 38.81 -5.12 -21.14
CA ILE A 90 37.69 -4.17 -21.23
C ILE A 90 36.36 -4.85 -20.94
N ARG A 91 36.19 -6.09 -21.39
CA ARG A 91 34.94 -6.84 -21.23
C ARG A 91 34.75 -7.23 -19.78
N GLU A 92 35.80 -7.74 -19.13
CA GLU A 92 35.80 -8.08 -17.70
C GLU A 92 35.53 -6.84 -16.84
N LYS A 93 36.16 -5.71 -17.14
CA LYS A 93 35.97 -4.46 -16.40
C LYS A 93 34.56 -3.88 -16.59
N ALA A 94 34.03 -3.94 -17.80
CA ALA A 94 32.68 -3.45 -18.08
C ALA A 94 31.62 -4.38 -17.47
N SER A 95 31.80 -5.70 -17.54
CA SER A 95 30.96 -6.69 -16.85
C SER A 95 31.00 -6.50 -15.34
N GLY A 96 32.17 -6.29 -14.74
CA GLY A 96 32.29 -6.04 -13.29
C GLY A 96 31.59 -4.74 -12.85
N LYS A 97 31.68 -3.67 -13.65
CA LYS A 97 30.93 -2.43 -13.38
C LYS A 97 29.42 -2.62 -13.50
N LEU A 98 28.99 -3.41 -14.47
CA LEU A 98 27.59 -3.71 -14.70
C LEU A 98 27.03 -4.55 -13.56
N ALA A 99 27.71 -5.63 -13.17
CA ALA A 99 27.33 -6.47 -12.04
C ALA A 99 27.21 -5.66 -10.74
N HIS A 100 28.18 -4.78 -10.46
CA HIS A 100 28.11 -3.90 -9.29
C HIS A 100 26.91 -2.94 -9.35
N ARG A 101 26.58 -2.44 -10.53
CA ARG A 101 25.42 -1.56 -10.73
C ARG A 101 24.09 -2.31 -10.60
N GLU A 102 24.02 -3.53 -11.11
CA GLU A 102 22.87 -4.43 -10.95
C GLU A 102 22.64 -4.74 -9.47
N GLU A 103 23.67 -5.13 -8.73
CA GLU A 103 23.62 -5.35 -7.27
C GLU A 103 23.10 -4.11 -6.52
N GLN A 104 23.61 -2.92 -6.86
CA GLN A 104 23.11 -1.67 -6.27
C GLN A 104 21.62 -1.45 -6.54
N TYR A 105 21.15 -1.70 -7.77
CA TYR A 105 19.73 -1.58 -8.11
C TYR A 105 18.87 -2.59 -7.37
N GLN A 106 19.33 -3.84 -7.23
CA GLN A 106 18.63 -4.87 -6.45
C GLN A 106 18.47 -4.45 -4.99
N ASN A 107 19.57 -3.99 -4.36
CA ASN A 107 19.54 -3.54 -2.98
C ASN A 107 18.60 -2.35 -2.78
N MET A 108 18.58 -1.39 -3.72
CA MET A 108 17.63 -0.28 -3.70
C MET A 108 16.18 -0.75 -3.88
N LEU A 109 15.93 -1.68 -4.80
CA LEU A 109 14.61 -2.24 -5.08
C LEU A 109 14.03 -2.95 -3.85
N VAL A 110 14.82 -3.85 -3.24
CA VAL A 110 14.41 -4.58 -2.03
C VAL A 110 14.19 -3.62 -0.86
N SER A 111 15.06 -2.61 -0.70
CA SER A 111 14.91 -1.60 0.38
C SER A 111 13.66 -0.74 0.20
N ALA A 112 13.41 -0.26 -1.03
CA ALA A 112 12.20 0.48 -1.37
C ALA A 112 10.94 -0.36 -1.09
N TYR A 113 10.92 -1.58 -1.61
CA TYR A 113 9.82 -2.51 -1.39
C TYR A 113 9.57 -2.80 0.11
N LYS A 114 10.63 -3.00 0.89
CA LYS A 114 10.54 -3.19 2.35
C LYS A 114 9.88 -1.98 3.03
N GLU A 115 10.32 -0.77 2.70
CA GLU A 115 9.72 0.46 3.26
C GLU A 115 8.23 0.59 2.91
N MET A 116 7.85 0.16 1.71
CA MET A 116 6.46 0.10 1.29
C MET A 116 5.68 -0.90 2.17
N VAL A 117 6.14 -2.14 2.32
CA VAL A 117 5.48 -3.15 3.19
C VAL A 117 5.26 -2.59 4.60
N LEU A 118 6.29 -1.97 5.21
CA LEU A 118 6.20 -1.39 6.54
C LEU A 118 5.19 -0.23 6.62
N ALA A 119 5.14 0.63 5.60
CA ALA A 119 4.17 1.72 5.53
C ALA A 119 2.72 1.19 5.41
N THR A 120 2.48 0.10 4.68
CA THR A 120 1.16 -0.55 4.62
C THR A 120 0.77 -1.19 5.94
N ALA A 121 1.71 -1.85 6.64
CA ALA A 121 1.46 -2.37 7.98
C ALA A 121 1.01 -1.26 8.94
N ASP A 122 1.67 -0.09 8.88
CA ASP A 122 1.28 1.09 9.65
C ASP A 122 -0.12 1.60 9.27
N LEU A 123 -0.47 1.62 7.97
CA LEU A 123 -1.81 1.99 7.48
C LEU A 123 -2.88 1.06 8.05
N VAL A 124 -2.69 -0.26 7.95
CA VAL A 124 -3.62 -1.29 8.45
C VAL A 124 -3.82 -1.14 9.95
N LYS A 125 -2.72 -1.11 10.71
CA LYS A 125 -2.76 -0.97 12.18
C LYS A 125 -3.49 0.29 12.63
N THR A 126 -3.22 1.40 11.95
CA THR A 126 -3.84 2.70 12.25
C THR A 126 -5.33 2.68 11.95
N SER A 127 -5.74 2.05 10.83
CA SER A 127 -7.15 1.91 10.46
C SER A 127 -7.97 1.14 11.50
N HIS A 128 -7.37 0.11 12.12
CA HIS A 128 -8.02 -0.69 13.17
C HIS A 128 -8.05 0.00 14.55
N SER A 129 -7.35 1.13 14.72
CA SER A 129 -7.20 1.81 16.01
C SER A 129 -8.12 3.05 16.17
N MET A 130 -9.15 3.18 15.31
CA MET A 130 -10.03 4.36 15.29
C MET A 130 -11.05 4.42 16.42
N ARG A 131 -11.43 3.26 16.96
CA ARG A 131 -12.44 3.17 18.02
C ARG A 131 -11.95 3.74 19.35
N CYS A 132 -12.91 4.20 20.16
CA CYS A 132 -12.64 4.83 21.44
C CYS A 132 -13.46 4.16 22.53
N PHE A 133 -12.78 3.34 23.34
CA PHE A 133 -13.38 2.50 24.36
C PHE A 133 -13.32 3.18 25.72
N SER A 134 -14.31 2.92 26.57
CA SER A 134 -14.29 3.28 27.97
C SER A 134 -13.26 2.41 28.71
N LYS A 135 -12.45 3.07 29.54
CA LYS A 135 -11.47 2.41 30.39
C LYS A 135 -12.14 2.07 31.71
N VAL A 136 -12.25 0.79 32.02
CA VAL A 136 -12.74 0.32 33.31
C VAL A 136 -11.67 0.61 34.37
N ALA A 137 -11.84 1.67 35.13
CA ALA A 137 -10.96 2.02 36.24
C ALA A 137 -11.53 1.46 37.55
N VAL A 138 -10.83 0.50 38.16
CA VAL A 138 -11.15 0.02 39.51
C VAL A 138 -10.94 1.20 40.48
N ASN A 139 -12.01 1.67 41.12
CA ASN A 139 -12.03 2.71 42.16
C ASN A 139 -11.85 4.17 41.70
N SER A 140 -12.21 4.56 40.48
CA SER A 140 -12.25 5.98 40.07
C SER A 140 -13.63 6.41 39.57
N PRO A 141 -14.20 7.53 40.04
CA PRO A 141 -15.44 8.09 39.50
C PRO A 141 -15.25 8.78 38.14
N LEU A 142 -14.00 8.89 37.65
CA LEU A 142 -13.67 9.52 36.37
C LEU A 142 -13.68 8.48 35.25
N ILE A 143 -14.58 8.65 34.30
CA ILE A 143 -14.60 7.89 33.05
C ILE A 143 -13.41 8.34 32.19
N LYS A 144 -12.53 7.39 31.87
CA LYS A 144 -11.40 7.58 30.94
C LYS A 144 -11.70 6.82 29.66
N PHE A 145 -11.08 7.24 28.57
CA PHE A 145 -11.22 6.58 27.27
C PHE A 145 -9.85 6.19 26.73
N THR A 146 -9.82 5.13 25.92
CA THR A 146 -8.61 4.48 25.40
C THR A 146 -8.86 3.91 24.00
N GLU A 147 -7.79 3.67 23.26
CA GLU A 147 -7.81 3.00 21.94
C GLU A 147 -7.87 1.48 22.08
N ARG A 148 -7.62 0.95 23.29
CA ARG A 148 -7.65 -0.50 23.58
C ARG A 148 -8.98 -0.91 24.15
N GLN A 149 -9.52 -2.01 23.63
CA GLN A 149 -10.72 -2.63 24.17
C GLN A 149 -10.39 -3.39 25.46
N ASP A 150 -10.79 -2.82 26.60
CA ASP A 150 -10.68 -3.47 27.92
C ASP A 150 -11.99 -4.19 28.31
N ASP A 151 -13.14 -3.68 27.85
CA ASP A 151 -14.48 -4.27 28.06
C ASP A 151 -15.04 -4.81 26.73
N MET A 152 -15.36 -6.09 26.70
CA MET A 152 -15.90 -6.76 25.49
C MET A 152 -17.33 -6.32 25.15
N ASN A 153 -18.05 -5.72 26.10
CA ASN A 153 -19.39 -5.18 25.85
C ASN A 153 -19.36 -3.76 25.29
N ASP A 154 -18.21 -3.10 25.31
CA ASP A 154 -18.02 -1.77 24.74
C ASP A 154 -17.57 -1.90 23.28
N SER A 155 -18.45 -1.51 22.36
CA SER A 155 -18.17 -1.46 20.93
C SER A 155 -17.20 -0.35 20.55
N GLY A 156 -16.97 0.65 21.40
CA GLY A 156 -16.08 1.80 21.15
C GLY A 156 -16.57 2.79 20.08
N ASP A 157 -17.80 2.62 19.58
CA ASP A 157 -18.40 3.38 18.47
C ASP A 157 -19.42 4.44 18.93
N GLY A 158 -19.64 4.56 20.25
CA GLY A 158 -20.62 5.47 20.80
C GLY A 158 -22.06 5.13 20.40
N GLY A 159 -22.37 3.85 20.15
CA GLY A 159 -23.70 3.39 19.77
C GLY A 159 -24.17 3.94 18.43
N GLY A 160 -23.25 4.13 17.48
CA GLY A 160 -23.53 4.64 16.15
C GLY A 160 -23.81 6.15 16.07
N ALA A 161 -23.63 6.89 17.16
CA ALA A 161 -23.80 8.34 17.14
C ALA A 161 -22.71 9.02 16.28
N PRO A 162 -23.04 10.13 15.57
CA PRO A 162 -22.02 10.92 14.90
C PRO A 162 -20.93 11.40 15.86
N VAL A 163 -19.68 11.23 15.44
CA VAL A 163 -18.50 11.69 16.19
C VAL A 163 -18.29 13.18 15.97
N PHE A 164 -18.47 13.63 14.72
CA PHE A 164 -18.43 15.04 14.34
C PHE A 164 -19.83 15.53 13.94
N LYS A 165 -20.01 15.99 12.71
CA LYS A 165 -21.24 16.62 12.24
C LYS A 165 -22.16 15.61 11.58
N TRP A 166 -21.61 14.78 10.72
CA TRP A 166 -22.32 13.84 9.86
C TRP A 166 -21.83 12.41 10.05
N PHE A 167 -20.52 12.20 10.25
CA PHE A 167 -19.93 10.86 10.27
C PHE A 167 -19.89 10.25 11.67
N SER A 168 -20.41 9.03 11.75
CA SER A 168 -20.24 8.04 12.80
C SER A 168 -18.85 7.39 12.73
N MET A 169 -18.48 6.65 13.77
CA MET A 169 -17.22 5.90 13.80
C MET A 169 -17.10 4.95 12.60
N LEU A 170 -18.18 4.24 12.27
CA LEU A 170 -18.22 3.28 11.18
C LEU A 170 -17.93 3.93 9.81
N GLU A 171 -18.39 5.16 9.57
CA GLU A 171 -18.12 5.86 8.31
C GLU A 171 -16.62 6.20 8.17
N PHE A 172 -15.96 6.61 9.25
CA PHE A 172 -14.50 6.79 9.25
C PHE A 172 -13.77 5.45 9.06
N GLU A 173 -14.20 4.38 9.73
CA GLU A 173 -13.61 3.04 9.56
C GLU A 173 -13.74 2.55 8.12
N ASN A 174 -14.89 2.76 7.47
CA ASN A 174 -15.11 2.36 6.08
C ASN A 174 -14.20 3.13 5.11
N LEU A 175 -14.05 4.44 5.29
CA LEU A 175 -13.14 5.25 4.47
C LEU A 175 -11.68 4.84 4.67
N ALA A 176 -11.28 4.55 5.90
CA ALA A 176 -9.93 4.07 6.22
C ALA A 176 -9.67 2.67 5.64
N HIS A 177 -10.68 1.80 5.70
CA HIS A 177 -10.60 0.47 5.10
C HIS A 177 -10.47 0.54 3.58
N GLU A 178 -11.29 1.37 2.92
CA GLU A 178 -11.16 1.63 1.47
C GLU A 178 -9.76 2.13 1.11
N LEU A 179 -9.22 3.07 1.90
CA LEU A 179 -7.85 3.57 1.74
C LEU A 179 -6.81 2.45 1.83
N VAL A 180 -6.88 1.63 2.88
CA VAL A 180 -5.95 0.52 3.13
C VAL A 180 -6.00 -0.51 2.00
N GLU A 181 -7.18 -0.91 1.54
CA GLU A 181 -7.35 -1.89 0.46
C GLU A 181 -6.70 -1.43 -0.85
N MET A 182 -6.74 -0.12 -1.14
CA MET A 182 -6.05 0.46 -2.30
C MET A 182 -4.52 0.27 -2.20
N PHE A 183 -3.93 0.53 -1.03
CA PHE A 183 -2.49 0.33 -0.81
C PHE A 183 -2.09 -1.15 -0.81
N ILE A 184 -2.90 -2.04 -0.21
CA ILE A 184 -2.65 -3.49 -0.25
C ILE A 184 -2.65 -4.01 -1.69
N SER A 185 -3.65 -3.60 -2.48
CA SER A 185 -3.76 -4.01 -3.89
C SER A 185 -2.57 -3.53 -4.73
N GLU A 186 -2.01 -2.35 -4.43
CA GLU A 186 -0.80 -1.85 -5.08
C GLU A 186 0.46 -2.56 -4.58
N LEU A 187 0.54 -2.86 -3.27
CA LEU A 187 1.65 -3.63 -2.69
C LEU A 187 1.79 -5.00 -3.36
N GLN A 188 0.68 -5.70 -3.56
CA GLN A 188 0.68 -7.00 -4.23
C GLN A 188 1.23 -6.92 -5.65
N LEU A 189 0.87 -5.87 -6.41
CA LEU A 189 1.43 -5.64 -7.74
C LEU A 189 2.93 -5.38 -7.68
N LYS A 190 3.35 -4.48 -6.78
CA LYS A 190 4.77 -4.11 -6.64
C LYS A 190 5.63 -5.28 -6.16
N ARG A 191 5.10 -6.17 -5.32
CA ARG A 191 5.78 -7.41 -4.95
C ARG A 191 5.98 -8.35 -6.13
N LEU A 192 4.91 -8.58 -6.90
CA LEU A 192 4.95 -9.40 -8.10
C LEU A 192 6.03 -8.86 -9.06
N LEU A 193 6.05 -7.55 -9.29
CA LEU A 193 7.10 -6.92 -10.09
C LEU A 193 8.51 -7.07 -9.48
N ALA A 194 8.66 -6.97 -8.16
CA ALA A 194 9.94 -7.13 -7.48
C ALA A 194 10.51 -8.55 -7.67
N LEU A 195 9.67 -9.58 -7.50
CA LEU A 195 10.01 -10.98 -7.71
C LEU A 195 10.52 -11.22 -9.13
N GLU A 196 9.86 -10.66 -10.15
CA GLU A 196 10.26 -10.80 -11.55
C GLU A 196 11.59 -10.11 -11.83
N LEU A 197 11.75 -8.86 -11.37
CA LEU A 197 12.98 -8.10 -11.57
C LEU A 197 14.19 -8.78 -10.92
N LEU A 198 14.04 -9.28 -9.70
CA LEU A 198 15.10 -9.98 -8.99
C LEU A 198 15.41 -11.34 -9.63
N SER A 199 14.40 -12.08 -10.09
CA SER A 199 14.56 -13.37 -10.77
C SER A 199 15.35 -13.26 -12.08
N LEU A 200 15.29 -12.13 -12.77
CA LEU A 200 16.04 -11.93 -14.01
C LEU A 200 17.55 -11.86 -13.79
N THR A 201 17.96 -11.19 -12.71
CA THR A 201 19.35 -11.02 -12.32
C THR A 201 19.92 -12.27 -11.65
N LEU A 202 19.09 -13.06 -10.96
CA LEU A 202 19.50 -14.34 -10.34
C LEU A 202 19.83 -15.44 -11.35
N LYS A 203 19.20 -15.44 -12.53
CA LYS A 203 19.43 -16.41 -13.63
C LYS A 203 20.80 -16.31 -14.30
N GLU A 204 21.76 -15.62 -13.69
CA GLU A 204 23.01 -15.18 -14.29
C GLU A 204 24.25 -15.95 -13.77
N GLY A 205 24.11 -16.83 -12.76
CA GLY A 205 25.27 -17.51 -12.14
C GLY A 205 25.21 -19.03 -11.92
N VAL A 206 24.04 -19.65 -11.80
CA VAL A 206 23.86 -21.11 -11.54
C VAL A 206 22.65 -21.60 -12.33
N GLN A 207 22.56 -22.92 -12.57
CA GLN A 207 21.51 -23.60 -13.36
C GLN A 207 20.14 -22.90 -13.34
N HIS A 208 19.50 -22.87 -14.51
CA HIS A 208 18.27 -22.15 -14.89
C HIS A 208 17.02 -22.30 -13.99
N ASP A 209 17.10 -22.96 -12.84
CA ASP A 209 15.96 -23.37 -12.00
C ASP A 209 15.65 -22.46 -10.80
N ALA A 210 16.50 -21.49 -10.45
CA ALA A 210 16.23 -20.58 -9.33
C ALA A 210 15.38 -19.36 -9.78
N SER A 211 14.08 -19.56 -9.96
CA SER A 211 13.10 -18.47 -10.03
C SER A 211 12.65 -18.12 -8.62
N LEU A 212 12.55 -16.84 -8.27
CA LEU A 212 11.86 -16.45 -7.04
C LEU A 212 10.37 -16.74 -7.21
N GLU A 213 9.80 -17.42 -6.23
CA GLU A 213 8.38 -17.71 -6.15
C GLU A 213 7.70 -16.77 -5.15
N TRP A 214 6.36 -16.72 -5.20
CA TRP A 214 5.58 -15.93 -4.24
C TRP A 214 5.80 -16.37 -2.78
N SER A 215 6.17 -17.65 -2.58
CA SER A 215 6.51 -18.25 -1.30
C SER A 215 7.90 -17.88 -0.78
N ASP A 216 8.71 -17.13 -1.55
CA ASP A 216 10.03 -16.69 -1.12
C ASP A 216 9.96 -15.33 -0.42
N GLU A 217 10.71 -15.19 0.69
CA GLU A 217 10.89 -13.90 1.35
C GLU A 217 11.87 -13.03 0.55
N LEU A 218 11.45 -11.82 0.20
CA LEU A 218 12.34 -10.81 -0.41
C LEU A 218 13.26 -10.13 0.62
N PHE A 219 12.89 -10.16 1.89
CA PHE A 219 13.68 -9.69 3.02
C PHE A 219 13.26 -10.41 4.30
N ASP A 220 14.18 -10.50 5.27
CA ASP A 220 13.94 -11.17 6.54
C ASP A 220 12.68 -10.64 7.26
N GLY A 221 11.73 -11.53 7.49
CA GLY A 221 10.51 -11.22 8.24
C GLY A 221 9.38 -10.62 7.40
N GLU A 222 9.48 -10.62 6.06
CA GLU A 222 8.41 -10.19 5.15
C GLU A 222 7.07 -10.85 5.49
N PHE A 223 7.05 -12.17 5.76
CA PHE A 223 5.79 -12.88 6.03
C PHE A 223 5.14 -12.52 7.35
N ASN A 224 5.92 -12.08 8.35
CA ASN A 224 5.34 -11.57 9.59
C ASN A 224 4.57 -10.27 9.32
N GLU A 225 5.08 -9.42 8.43
CA GLU A 225 4.38 -8.20 8.02
C GLU A 225 3.17 -8.52 7.12
N PHE A 226 3.21 -9.56 6.31
CA PHE A 226 2.03 -9.96 5.53
C PHE A 226 0.87 -10.39 6.41
N GLN A 227 1.16 -11.18 7.44
CA GLN A 227 0.16 -11.54 8.44
C GLN A 227 -0.43 -10.30 9.12
N SER A 228 0.40 -9.27 9.39
CA SER A 228 -0.06 -8.02 10.01
C SER A 228 -0.95 -7.19 9.06
N ILE A 229 -0.78 -7.35 7.75
CA ILE A 229 -1.55 -6.66 6.69
C ILE A 229 -2.78 -7.47 6.24
N GLY A 230 -2.92 -8.74 6.65
CA GLY A 230 -3.99 -9.62 6.21
C GLY A 230 -3.74 -10.31 4.86
N LEU A 231 -2.49 -10.32 4.40
CA LEU A 231 -2.05 -11.07 3.23
C LEU A 231 -1.69 -12.51 3.64
N LEU A 232 -2.19 -13.49 2.89
CA LEU A 232 -1.82 -14.90 3.10
C LEU A 232 -0.41 -15.15 2.53
N SER A 233 0.46 -15.69 3.36
CA SER A 233 1.71 -16.34 2.94
C SER A 233 1.38 -17.78 2.50
N GLY A 234 1.83 -18.20 1.31
CA GLY A 234 1.60 -19.54 0.77
C GLY A 234 1.55 -19.61 -0.76
N ASP A 235 1.31 -20.80 -1.32
CA ASP A 235 1.45 -21.11 -2.76
C ASP A 235 0.42 -20.44 -3.68
N SER A 236 -0.58 -19.76 -3.12
CA SER A 236 -1.67 -19.13 -3.87
C SER A 236 -1.75 -17.65 -3.55
N TYR A 237 -1.36 -16.82 -4.52
CA TYR A 237 -1.61 -15.38 -4.48
C TYR A 237 -2.95 -15.07 -5.18
N PRO A 238 -3.96 -14.51 -4.48
CA PRO A 238 -5.13 -14.02 -5.17
C PRO A 238 -4.73 -12.74 -5.90
N LEU A 239 -4.74 -12.76 -7.24
CA LEU A 239 -4.70 -11.50 -8.00
C LEU A 239 -5.86 -10.63 -7.52
N PRO A 240 -5.62 -9.35 -7.21
CA PRO A 240 -6.70 -8.43 -6.87
C PRO A 240 -7.74 -8.41 -7.99
N LYS A 241 -9.02 -8.58 -7.62
CA LYS A 241 -10.14 -8.62 -8.57
C LYS A 241 -10.27 -7.35 -9.42
N SER A 242 -9.66 -6.26 -8.96
CA SER A 242 -9.61 -4.96 -9.64
C SER A 242 -8.61 -4.90 -10.79
N TRP A 243 -7.76 -5.92 -10.95
CA TRP A 243 -6.79 -5.94 -12.05
C TRP A 243 -7.50 -6.16 -13.37
N SER A 244 -7.03 -5.46 -14.41
CA SER A 244 -7.53 -5.71 -15.76
C SER A 244 -7.25 -7.16 -16.15
N ALA A 245 -8.15 -7.73 -16.95
CA ALA A 245 -7.99 -9.07 -17.49
C ALA A 245 -6.64 -9.22 -18.22
N ASP A 246 -6.13 -8.13 -18.80
CA ASP A 246 -4.85 -8.08 -19.51
C ASP A 246 -3.65 -8.30 -18.58
N VAL A 247 -3.62 -7.66 -17.39
CA VAL A 247 -2.55 -7.88 -16.40
C VAL A 247 -2.62 -9.30 -15.85
N SER A 248 -3.83 -9.81 -15.64
CA SER A 248 -4.06 -11.18 -15.14
C SER A 248 -3.64 -12.26 -16.14
N GLN A 249 -3.86 -12.03 -17.44
CA GLN A 249 -3.41 -12.92 -18.50
C GLN A 249 -1.89 -12.87 -18.71
N ALA A 250 -1.27 -11.71 -18.52
CA ALA A 250 0.18 -11.56 -18.66
C ALA A 250 0.97 -12.18 -17.49
N TRP A 251 0.30 -12.42 -16.35
CA TRP A 251 0.87 -12.92 -15.10
C TRP A 251 0.80 -14.46 -14.92
N GLN A 252 0.89 -15.24 -16.00
CA GLN A 252 0.98 -16.71 -15.90
C GLN A 252 2.37 -17.15 -15.36
N PRO A 253 2.45 -17.98 -14.31
CA PRO A 253 3.71 -18.54 -13.81
C PRO A 253 4.41 -19.41 -14.87
N GLY A 254 5.73 -19.28 -15.00
CA GLY A 254 6.57 -20.18 -15.82
C GLY A 254 6.89 -19.72 -17.25
N GLN A 255 6.41 -18.55 -17.69
CA GLN A 255 6.70 -18.05 -19.04
C GLN A 255 7.96 -17.16 -19.04
N THR A 256 8.93 -17.45 -19.92
CA THR A 256 10.14 -16.62 -20.08
C THR A 256 9.75 -15.28 -20.69
N ARG A 257 9.71 -14.22 -19.88
CA ARG A 257 9.26 -12.89 -20.34
C ARG A 257 10.35 -12.15 -21.10
N SER A 258 10.00 -11.54 -22.23
CA SER A 258 10.92 -10.74 -23.04
C SER A 258 11.22 -9.39 -22.37
N HIS A 259 12.34 -8.78 -22.74
CA HIS A 259 12.77 -7.46 -22.26
C HIS A 259 11.74 -6.35 -22.54
N GLU A 260 11.00 -6.45 -23.64
CA GLU A 260 9.93 -5.50 -24.01
C GLU A 260 8.74 -5.58 -23.03
N VAL A 261 8.36 -6.79 -22.61
CA VAL A 261 7.32 -7.02 -21.61
C VAL A 261 7.74 -6.47 -20.24
N LEU A 262 9.04 -6.58 -19.90
CA LEU A 262 9.61 -6.03 -18.67
C LEU A 262 9.68 -4.49 -18.68
N GLN A 263 9.96 -3.89 -19.83
CA GLN A 263 9.90 -2.44 -20.00
C GLN A 263 8.47 -1.93 -19.81
N VAL A 264 7.46 -2.65 -20.30
CA VAL A 264 6.04 -2.34 -20.02
C VAL A 264 5.74 -2.48 -18.52
N TYR A 265 6.27 -3.50 -17.86
CA TYR A 265 6.09 -3.69 -16.41
C TYR A 265 6.78 -2.63 -15.55
N LEU A 266 7.98 -2.19 -15.91
CA LEU A 266 8.66 -1.05 -15.29
C LEU A 266 7.91 0.25 -15.54
N THR A 267 7.40 0.45 -16.77
CA THR A 267 6.56 1.60 -17.10
C THR A 267 5.26 1.56 -16.30
N CYS A 268 4.69 0.37 -16.07
CA CYS A 268 3.57 0.16 -15.15
C CYS A 268 3.95 0.47 -13.70
N TRP A 269 5.03 -0.09 -13.15
CA TRP A 269 5.53 0.25 -11.81
C TRP A 269 5.57 1.77 -11.61
N LEU A 270 6.09 2.48 -12.60
CA LEU A 270 6.29 3.92 -12.60
C LEU A 270 5.02 4.74 -12.88
N ALA A 271 4.01 4.15 -13.51
CA ALA A 271 2.79 4.85 -13.91
C ALA A 271 1.71 4.84 -12.81
N ASN A 272 1.99 4.39 -11.57
CA ASN A 272 1.02 4.34 -10.47
C ASN A 272 -0.28 3.66 -10.90
N VAL A 273 -0.18 2.47 -11.50
CA VAL A 273 -1.29 1.86 -12.27
C VAL A 273 -2.51 1.51 -11.43
N ASN A 274 -2.40 1.42 -10.09
CA ASN A 274 -3.47 0.81 -9.29
C ASN A 274 -4.09 1.72 -8.22
N ILE A 275 -3.34 2.63 -7.61
CA ILE A 275 -3.95 3.64 -6.74
C ILE A 275 -4.63 4.71 -7.58
N LYS A 276 -5.97 4.81 -7.46
CA LYS A 276 -6.70 6.00 -7.88
C LYS A 276 -6.33 7.15 -6.95
N THR A 277 -5.23 7.84 -7.25
CA THR A 277 -4.72 8.96 -6.45
C THR A 277 -5.81 9.99 -6.17
N SER A 278 -6.66 10.26 -7.17
CA SER A 278 -7.83 11.13 -7.01
C SER A 278 -8.82 10.65 -5.94
N ARG A 279 -9.05 9.34 -5.80
CA ARG A 279 -9.93 8.80 -4.75
C ARG A 279 -9.27 8.87 -3.38
N ILE A 280 -7.95 8.63 -3.30
CA ILE A 280 -7.21 8.82 -2.06
C ILE A 280 -7.34 10.28 -1.60
N ASP A 281 -7.10 11.23 -2.49
CA ASP A 281 -7.15 12.64 -2.15
C ASP A 281 -8.58 13.06 -1.77
N GLU A 282 -9.60 12.57 -2.48
CA GLU A 282 -11.02 12.75 -2.11
C GLU A 282 -11.33 12.22 -0.69
N ILE A 283 -10.82 11.03 -0.32
CA ILE A 283 -11.02 10.48 1.04
C ILE A 283 -10.43 11.43 2.10
N PHE A 284 -9.19 11.90 1.91
CA PHE A 284 -8.57 12.82 2.87
C PHE A 284 -9.27 14.19 2.92
N GLU A 285 -9.77 14.69 1.78
CA GLU A 285 -10.60 15.90 1.72
C GLU A 285 -11.91 15.72 2.50
N LEU A 286 -12.68 14.67 2.22
CA LEU A 286 -13.94 14.37 2.91
C LEU A 286 -13.77 14.29 4.43
N VAL A 287 -12.71 13.60 4.88
CA VAL A 287 -12.37 13.47 6.30
C VAL A 287 -11.93 14.81 6.89
N GLY A 288 -11.10 15.57 6.18
CA GLY A 288 -10.65 16.89 6.60
C GLY A 288 -11.81 17.87 6.78
N GLU A 289 -12.75 17.90 5.83
CA GLU A 289 -13.97 18.70 5.90
C GLU A 289 -14.83 18.33 7.11
N GLU A 290 -15.06 17.03 7.32
CA GLU A 290 -15.87 16.53 8.43
C GLU A 290 -15.24 16.85 9.80
N MET A 291 -13.91 16.74 9.91
CA MET A 291 -13.16 17.02 11.13
C MET A 291 -12.86 18.51 11.36
N GLN A 292 -13.12 19.35 10.34
CA GLN A 292 -12.73 20.77 10.27
C GLN A 292 -11.22 20.98 10.48
N ILE A 293 -10.40 20.12 9.87
CA ILE A 293 -8.94 20.20 9.89
C ILE A 293 -8.41 20.09 8.46
N LYS A 294 -7.19 20.60 8.22
CA LYS A 294 -6.49 20.35 6.96
C LYS A 294 -5.66 19.08 7.08
N LEU A 295 -6.04 18.05 6.33
CA LEU A 295 -5.24 16.87 6.03
C LEU A 295 -4.69 17.04 4.61
N THR A 296 -3.74 17.94 4.43
CA THR A 296 -3.06 18.24 3.16
C THR A 296 -1.59 17.97 3.29
#